data_AF-K1ZXM4-F1
#
_entry.id   AF-K1ZXM4-F1
#
_cell.length_a   1.000
_cell.length_b   1.000
_cell.length_c   1.000
_cell.angle_alpha   90.00
_cell.angle_beta   90.00
_cell.angle_gamma   90.00
#
_symmetry.space_group_name_H-M   'P 1'
#
loop_
_entity.id
_entity.type
_entity.pdbx_description
1 polymer ?
#
loop_
_entity_poly.entity_id
_entity_poly.type
_entity_poly.pdbx_seq_one_letter_code
_entity_poly.pdbx_strand_id
1 'polypeptide(L)'
;MRATKPLAHQGSLIENIEVRFEAGRIVEAKASKGEAVLLKLLDSDDGARRLGEVALVPHRSPISQSGLLFYNTLFDENAACHIALGQCYAKCFEDGSLTPEQIAAQGGNSSMIHVDWMIGSGDIDIDGLAADGSATPVFRKGEWA
;
A
#
# COMPACT_ATOMS: atom_id res chain seq x y z
N MET A 1 -6.78 -3.65 8.75
CA MET A 1 -5.87 -4.08 7.65
C MET A 1 -4.54 -4.47 8.24
N ARG A 2 -3.89 -5.52 7.74
CA ARG A 2 -2.63 -6.05 8.27
C ARG A 2 -1.60 -6.19 7.15
N ALA A 3 -0.34 -5.86 7.44
CA ALA A 3 0.76 -6.15 6.54
C ALA A 3 1.13 -7.64 6.62
N THR A 4 1.59 -8.20 5.51
CA THR A 4 2.03 -9.60 5.40
C THR A 4 3.54 -9.74 5.44
N LYS A 5 4.28 -8.62 5.31
CA LYS A 5 5.74 -8.56 5.40
C LYS A 5 6.16 -7.39 6.30
N PRO A 6 7.37 -7.44 6.88
CA PRO A 6 7.93 -6.30 7.59
C PRO A 6 8.25 -5.14 6.64
N LEU A 7 8.29 -3.93 7.19
CA LEU A 7 8.71 -2.72 6.49
C LEU A 7 10.09 -2.30 7.00
N ALA A 8 11.06 -2.19 6.09
CA ALA A 8 12.35 -1.58 6.37
C ALA A 8 12.27 -0.08 6.07
N HIS A 9 12.41 0.77 7.10
CA HIS A 9 12.30 2.22 6.96
C HIS A 9 13.39 2.92 7.78
N GLN A 10 14.22 3.75 7.12
CA GLN A 10 15.30 4.52 7.75
C GLN A 10 16.20 3.68 8.71
N GLY A 11 16.56 2.47 8.30
CA GLY A 11 17.38 1.56 9.10
C GLY A 11 16.66 0.91 10.29
N SER A 12 15.36 1.17 10.46
CA SER A 12 14.49 0.49 11.42
C SER A 12 13.64 -0.56 10.73
N LEU A 13 13.41 -1.68 11.42
CA LEU A 13 12.50 -2.73 10.97
C LEU A 13 11.18 -2.63 11.73
N ILE A 14 10.08 -2.50 11.00
CA ILE A 14 8.72 -2.44 11.54
C ILE A 14 8.01 -3.75 11.21
N GLU A 15 7.52 -4.44 12.23
CA GLU A 15 6.96 -5.80 12.10
C GLU A 15 5.50 -5.86 12.56
N ASN A 16 4.72 -6.73 11.91
CA ASN A 16 3.30 -6.99 12.23
C ASN A 16 2.44 -5.71 12.28
N ILE A 17 2.54 -4.90 11.23
CA ILE A 17 1.77 -3.67 11.10
C ILE A 17 0.28 -4.00 10.99
N GLU A 18 -0.53 -3.34 11.81
CA GLU A 18 -1.99 -3.37 11.72
C GLU A 18 -2.55 -1.96 11.83
N VAL A 19 -3.43 -1.60 10.89
CA VAL A 19 -4.04 -0.27 10.82
C VAL A 19 -5.55 -0.35 10.59
N ARG A 20 -6.26 0.69 11.05
CA ARG A 20 -7.67 0.92 10.78
C ARG A 20 -7.84 2.20 9.97
N PHE A 21 -8.54 2.10 8.85
CA PHE A 21 -8.92 3.24 8.02
C PHE A 21 -10.37 3.65 8.32
N GLU A 22 -10.62 4.95 8.30
CA GLU A 22 -11.94 5.55 8.37
C GLU A 22 -11.95 6.80 7.49
N ALA A 23 -12.95 6.95 6.63
CA ALA A 23 -13.05 8.07 5.67
C ALA A 23 -11.74 8.37 4.89
N GLY A 24 -11.04 7.30 4.49
CA GLY A 24 -9.79 7.39 3.73
C GLY A 24 -8.56 7.82 4.53
N ARG A 25 -8.61 7.80 5.87
CA ARG A 25 -7.47 8.13 6.76
C ARG A 25 -7.22 7.02 7.76
N ILE A 26 -5.95 6.76 8.09
CA ILE A 26 -5.57 5.90 9.22
C ILE A 26 -5.92 6.62 10.52
N VAL A 27 -6.83 6.01 11.28
CA VAL A 27 -7.27 6.46 12.60
C VAL A 27 -6.63 5.66 13.74
N GLU A 28 -6.17 4.45 13.47
CA GLU A 28 -5.41 3.61 14.42
C GLU A 28 -4.29 2.88 13.68
N ALA A 29 -3.12 2.80 14.31
CA ALA A 29 -1.96 2.06 13.81
C ALA A 29 -1.18 1.44 14.97
N LYS A 30 -0.74 0.20 14.79
CA LYS A 30 0.10 -0.52 15.75
C LYS A 30 1.10 -1.43 15.03
N ALA A 31 2.19 -1.75 15.71
CA ALA A 31 3.19 -2.69 15.24
C ALA A 31 3.84 -3.42 16.43
N SER A 32 4.19 -4.70 16.28
CA SER A 32 4.86 -5.43 17.38
C SER A 32 6.30 -4.96 17.61
N LYS A 33 6.91 -4.36 16.60
CA LYS A 33 8.25 -3.78 16.62
C LYS A 33 8.27 -2.53 15.75
N GLY A 34 9.01 -1.51 16.18
CA GLY A 34 9.13 -0.27 15.41
C GLY A 34 7.88 0.62 15.43
N GLU A 35 6.93 0.40 16.36
CA GLU A 35 5.69 1.18 16.44
C GLU A 35 5.93 2.68 16.57
N ALA A 36 6.88 3.11 17.40
CA ALA A 36 7.22 4.53 17.52
C ALA A 36 7.75 5.14 16.20
N VAL A 37 8.42 4.34 15.38
CA VAL A 37 8.89 4.76 14.04
C VAL A 37 7.71 4.84 13.09
N LEU A 38 6.81 3.86 13.11
CA LEU A 38 5.57 3.87 12.32
C LEU A 38 4.70 5.09 12.65
N LEU A 39 4.49 5.40 13.94
CA LEU A 39 3.69 6.55 14.34
C LEU A 39 4.33 7.88 13.89
N LYS A 40 5.64 8.03 14.07
CA LYS A 40 6.38 9.21 13.55
C LYS A 40 6.25 9.34 12.04
N LEU A 41 6.33 8.24 11.31
CA LEU A 41 6.12 8.23 9.87
C LEU A 41 4.72 8.76 9.51
N LEU A 42 3.68 8.23 10.17
CA LEU A 42 2.29 8.63 9.97
C LEU A 42 2.02 10.08 10.39
N ASP A 43 2.85 10.67 11.24
CA ASP A 43 2.72 12.06 11.71
C ASP A 43 3.60 13.05 10.93
N SER A 44 4.22 12.61 9.82
CA SER A 44 5.10 13.46 9.01
C SER A 44 4.37 14.63 8.37
N ASP A 45 3.15 14.41 7.88
CA ASP A 45 2.26 15.40 7.29
C ASP A 45 0.81 14.88 7.21
N ASP A 46 -0.11 15.71 6.73
CA ASP A 46 -1.53 15.37 6.62
C ASP A 46 -1.83 14.23 5.64
N GLY A 47 -1.00 14.06 4.61
CA GLY A 47 -1.16 13.02 3.60
C GLY A 47 -0.56 11.67 4.01
N ALA A 48 0.34 11.64 4.99
CA ALA A 48 1.03 10.42 5.44
C ALA A 48 0.08 9.34 6.00
N ARG A 49 -1.13 9.73 6.43
CA ARG A 49 -2.18 8.81 6.91
C ARG A 49 -3.17 8.38 5.82
N ARG A 50 -2.93 8.74 4.58
CA ARG A 50 -3.78 8.42 3.42
C ARG A 50 -3.01 7.58 2.41
N LEU A 51 -3.74 6.86 1.58
CA LEU A 51 -3.15 6.03 0.53
C LEU A 51 -2.77 6.88 -0.69
N GLY A 52 -1.62 6.56 -1.27
CA GLY A 52 -1.15 7.13 -2.55
C GLY A 52 -1.10 6.11 -3.69
N GLU A 53 -1.12 4.81 -3.37
CA GLU A 53 -0.99 3.73 -4.34
C GLU A 53 -1.71 2.45 -3.90
N VAL A 54 -2.21 1.71 -4.88
CA VAL A 54 -2.61 0.31 -4.76
C VAL A 54 -1.97 -0.46 -5.91
N ALA A 55 -1.24 -1.53 -5.59
CA ALA A 55 -0.57 -2.36 -6.58
C ALA A 55 -0.97 -3.83 -6.42
N LEU A 56 -1.22 -4.48 -7.55
CA LEU A 56 -1.62 -5.89 -7.63
C LEU A 56 -0.46 -6.74 -8.16
N VAL A 57 -0.03 -7.70 -7.36
CA VAL A 57 1.05 -8.63 -7.71
C VAL A 57 0.61 -10.06 -7.34
N PRO A 58 0.52 -10.98 -8.32
CA PRO A 58 0.16 -12.37 -8.05
C PRO A 58 1.12 -13.06 -7.09
N HIS A 59 0.59 -13.85 -6.18
CA HIS A 59 1.38 -14.51 -5.15
C HIS A 59 2.36 -15.54 -5.73
N ARG A 60 2.09 -16.13 -6.90
CA ARG A 60 3.03 -17.02 -7.60
C ARG A 60 4.08 -16.31 -8.44
N SER A 61 4.35 -15.02 -8.26
CA SER A 61 5.48 -14.36 -8.93
C SER A 61 6.82 -15.07 -8.62
N PRO A 62 7.79 -15.12 -9.54
CA PRO A 62 9.08 -15.78 -9.30
C PRO A 62 9.81 -15.29 -8.04
N ILE A 63 9.63 -14.01 -7.70
CA ILE A 63 10.22 -13.41 -6.50
C ILE A 63 9.49 -13.90 -5.24
N SER A 64 8.16 -13.97 -5.26
CA SER A 64 7.37 -14.50 -4.15
C SER A 64 7.67 -15.97 -3.87
N GLN A 65 7.78 -16.79 -4.92
CA GLN A 65 8.11 -18.22 -4.79
C GLN A 65 9.50 -18.49 -4.21
N SER A 66 10.42 -17.50 -4.25
CA SER A 66 11.74 -17.65 -3.64
C SER A 66 11.69 -17.77 -2.10
N GLY A 67 10.63 -17.27 -1.45
CA GLY A 67 10.49 -17.26 0.00
C GLY A 67 11.49 -16.35 0.74
N LEU A 68 12.28 -15.55 0.00
CA LEU A 68 13.29 -14.67 0.55
C LEU A 68 12.68 -13.30 0.88
N LEU A 69 13.00 -12.77 2.06
CA LEU A 69 12.86 -11.34 2.38
C LEU A 69 14.14 -10.65 1.92
N PHE A 70 14.03 -9.77 0.92
CA PHE A 70 15.20 -9.11 0.34
C PHE A 70 15.64 -7.88 1.13
N TYR A 71 14.81 -7.41 2.08
CA TYR A 71 15.03 -6.18 2.84
C TYR A 71 15.29 -4.98 1.93
N ASN A 72 14.66 -4.99 0.76
CA ASN A 72 14.83 -4.01 -0.28
C ASN A 72 13.46 -3.78 -0.93
N THR A 73 12.96 -2.54 -0.85
CA THR A 73 11.63 -2.16 -1.30
C THR A 73 11.35 -2.59 -2.74
N LEU A 74 12.30 -2.40 -3.68
CA LEU A 74 12.13 -2.76 -5.09
C LEU A 74 11.89 -4.25 -5.31
N PHE A 75 12.54 -5.12 -4.54
CA PHE A 75 12.35 -6.56 -4.66
C PHE A 75 11.10 -7.03 -3.91
N ASP A 76 10.86 -6.48 -2.73
CA ASP A 76 9.75 -6.90 -1.88
C ASP A 76 8.37 -6.42 -2.41
N GLU A 77 8.29 -5.27 -3.11
CA GLU A 77 7.07 -4.78 -3.78
C GLU A 77 6.64 -5.69 -4.96
N ASN A 78 7.61 -6.25 -5.71
CA ASN A 78 7.33 -7.15 -6.82
C ASN A 78 7.01 -8.60 -6.37
N ALA A 79 6.91 -8.82 -5.07
CA ALA A 79 6.67 -10.13 -4.47
C ALA A 79 5.27 -10.28 -3.83
N ALA A 80 4.51 -9.19 -3.67
CA ALA A 80 3.18 -9.24 -3.09
C ALA A 80 2.43 -7.94 -3.40
N CYS A 81 1.09 -8.00 -3.50
CA CYS A 81 0.29 -6.78 -3.55
C CYS A 81 0.72 -5.83 -2.41
N HIS A 82 0.82 -4.55 -2.71
CA HIS A 82 1.19 -3.52 -1.75
C HIS A 82 0.26 -2.32 -1.85
N ILE A 83 0.32 -1.50 -0.81
CA ILE A 83 -0.24 -0.16 -0.82
C ILE A 83 0.86 0.81 -0.38
N ALA A 84 0.81 2.02 -0.92
CA ALA A 84 1.68 3.10 -0.47
C ALA A 84 0.90 4.08 0.41
N LEU A 85 1.51 4.50 1.52
CA LEU A 85 1.08 5.67 2.26
C LEU A 85 1.75 6.93 1.72
N GLY A 86 1.00 8.02 1.69
CA GLY A 86 1.48 9.33 1.26
C GLY A 86 1.30 9.58 -0.23
N GLN A 87 2.31 10.18 -0.86
CA GLN A 87 2.24 10.83 -2.15
C GLN A 87 1.80 9.85 -3.25
N CYS A 88 0.80 10.23 -4.05
CA CYS A 88 0.44 9.46 -5.24
C CYS A 88 1.35 9.79 -6.43
N TYR A 89 1.44 8.89 -7.41
CA TYR A 89 2.09 9.16 -8.69
C TYR A 89 1.15 9.88 -9.66
N ALA A 90 1.54 11.06 -10.15
CA ALA A 90 0.79 11.80 -11.17
C ALA A 90 0.56 10.98 -12.46
N LYS A 91 1.44 10.02 -12.75
CA LYS A 91 1.35 9.12 -13.92
C LYS A 91 0.20 8.11 -13.84
N CYS A 92 -0.42 7.94 -12.67
CA CYS A 92 -1.60 7.07 -12.50
C CYS A 92 -2.90 7.76 -12.93
N PHE A 93 -2.86 9.05 -13.27
CA PHE A 93 -3.98 9.78 -13.83
C PHE A 93 -3.93 9.71 -15.37
N GLU A 94 -5.09 9.66 -16.03
CA GLU A 94 -5.18 9.53 -17.49
C GLU A 94 -4.50 10.68 -18.23
N ASP A 95 -4.61 11.90 -17.68
CA ASP A 95 -3.91 13.08 -18.19
C ASP A 95 -2.56 13.25 -17.48
N GLY A 96 -1.47 13.03 -18.21
CA GLY A 96 -0.11 13.16 -17.68
C GLY A 96 0.38 14.60 -17.50
N SER A 97 -0.45 15.60 -17.82
CA SER A 97 -0.10 17.03 -17.78
C SER A 97 -0.80 17.82 -16.68
N LEU A 98 -1.49 17.14 -15.76
CA LEU A 98 -2.24 17.76 -14.66
C LEU A 98 -1.32 18.51 -13.69
N THR A 99 -1.81 19.66 -13.20
CA THR A 99 -1.18 20.37 -12.08
C THR A 99 -1.44 19.66 -10.74
N PRO A 100 -0.65 19.94 -9.69
CA PRO A 100 -0.90 19.38 -8.36
C PRO A 100 -2.31 19.63 -7.83
N GLU A 101 -2.89 20.80 -8.09
CA GLU A 101 -4.25 21.15 -7.67
C GLU A 101 -5.30 20.32 -8.41
N GLN A 102 -5.09 20.06 -9.70
CA GLN A 102 -5.99 19.22 -10.49
C GLN A 102 -5.92 17.76 -10.05
N ILE A 103 -4.73 17.26 -9.72
CA ILE A 103 -4.52 15.93 -9.15
C ILE A 103 -5.26 15.80 -7.82
N ALA A 104 -5.11 16.79 -6.92
CA ALA A 104 -5.82 16.81 -5.64
C ALA A 104 -7.34 16.84 -5.82
N ALA A 105 -7.85 17.62 -6.78
CA ALA A 105 -9.28 17.68 -7.11
C ALA A 105 -9.84 16.34 -7.64
N GLN A 106 -8.99 15.50 -8.23
CA GLN A 106 -9.33 14.16 -8.69
C GLN A 106 -9.13 13.08 -7.61
N GLY A 107 -8.81 13.47 -6.37
CA GLY A 107 -8.63 12.56 -5.24
C GLY A 107 -7.19 12.09 -5.02
N GLY A 108 -6.22 12.64 -5.74
CA GLY A 108 -4.80 12.36 -5.54
C GLY A 108 -4.32 12.83 -4.17
N ASN A 109 -3.60 11.96 -3.46
CA ASN A 109 -3.01 12.28 -2.18
C ASN A 109 -1.67 13.01 -2.35
N SER A 110 -1.43 14.03 -1.51
CA SER A 110 -0.15 14.76 -1.48
C SER A 110 0.51 14.62 -0.12
N SER A 111 1.79 14.29 -0.12
CA SER A 111 2.57 14.03 1.10
C SER A 111 4.07 14.16 0.84
N MET A 112 4.87 14.32 1.88
CA MET A 112 6.34 14.28 1.78
C MET A 112 6.88 12.85 1.75
N ILE A 113 6.06 11.86 2.12
CA ILE A 113 6.44 10.46 2.14
C ILE A 113 5.78 9.70 0.99
N HIS A 114 6.42 8.63 0.56
CA HIS A 114 5.83 7.55 -0.22
C HIS A 114 6.40 6.25 0.35
N VAL A 115 5.57 5.47 1.04
CA VAL A 115 6.03 4.28 1.76
C VAL A 115 5.15 3.09 1.43
N ASP A 116 5.73 2.16 0.69
CA ASP A 116 5.14 0.89 0.34
C ASP A 116 5.23 -0.10 1.50
N TRP A 117 4.11 -0.75 1.81
CA TRP A 117 4.13 -1.97 2.58
C TRP A 117 3.32 -3.07 1.88
N MET A 118 3.71 -4.31 2.12
CA MET A 118 3.12 -5.46 1.46
C MET A 118 1.95 -6.01 2.27
N ILE A 119 0.85 -6.29 1.58
CA ILE A 119 -0.40 -6.80 2.14
C ILE A 119 -0.88 -8.09 1.44
N GLY A 120 -0.26 -8.44 0.32
CA GLY A 120 -0.62 -9.62 -0.45
C GLY A 120 -0.17 -10.92 0.23
N SER A 121 -0.93 -11.98 0.01
CA SER A 121 -0.62 -13.37 0.40
C SER A 121 -1.43 -14.35 -0.47
N GLY A 122 -1.16 -15.65 -0.33
CA GLY A 122 -1.96 -16.70 -0.96
C GLY A 122 -3.39 -16.85 -0.40
N ASP A 123 -3.73 -16.09 0.64
CA ASP A 123 -5.04 -16.14 1.31
C ASP A 123 -5.91 -14.91 1.03
N ILE A 124 -5.49 -14.01 0.12
CA ILE A 124 -6.25 -12.81 -0.23
C ILE A 124 -7.22 -13.09 -1.39
N ASP A 125 -8.42 -12.53 -1.27
CA ASP A 125 -9.38 -12.38 -2.37
C ASP A 125 -9.59 -10.88 -2.61
N ILE A 126 -9.68 -10.47 -3.88
CA ILE A 126 -9.91 -9.07 -4.28
C ILE A 126 -11.04 -9.03 -5.29
N ASP A 127 -11.99 -8.14 -5.06
CA ASP A 127 -13.07 -7.82 -5.99
C ASP A 127 -12.93 -6.37 -6.46
N GLY A 128 -13.13 -6.16 -7.76
CA GLY A 128 -13.33 -4.84 -8.35
C GLY A 128 -14.81 -4.47 -8.26
N LEU A 129 -15.11 -3.31 -7.69
CA LEU A 129 -16.48 -2.81 -7.59
C LEU A 129 -16.75 -1.83 -8.72
N ALA A 130 -17.79 -2.10 -9.52
CA ALA A 130 -18.27 -1.16 -10.52
C ALA A 130 -19.10 -0.04 -9.88
N ALA A 131 -19.39 1.02 -10.64
CA ALA A 131 -20.15 2.18 -10.15
C ALA A 131 -21.58 1.83 -9.69
N ASP A 132 -22.16 0.74 -10.19
CA ASP A 132 -23.47 0.23 -9.78
C ASP A 132 -23.40 -0.69 -8.53
N GLY A 133 -22.20 -0.91 -7.98
CA GLY A 133 -21.94 -1.76 -6.82
C GLY A 133 -21.78 -3.24 -7.15
N SER A 134 -21.87 -3.64 -8.43
CA SER A 134 -21.57 -5.02 -8.82
C SER A 134 -20.10 -5.37 -8.59
N ALA A 135 -19.86 -6.59 -8.10
CA ALA A 135 -18.53 -7.08 -7.77
C ALA A 135 -18.03 -8.04 -8.85
N THR A 136 -16.86 -7.74 -9.42
CA THR A 136 -16.15 -8.64 -10.34
C THR A 136 -14.94 -9.23 -9.62
N PRO A 137 -14.79 -10.56 -9.55
CA PRO A 137 -13.58 -11.20 -9.05
C PRO A 137 -12.34 -10.71 -9.80
N VAL A 138 -11.35 -10.21 -9.06
CA VAL A 138 -10.04 -9.80 -9.61
C VAL A 138 -8.97 -10.79 -9.16
N PHE A 139 -8.87 -11.05 -7.86
CA PHE A 139 -8.02 -12.10 -7.30
C PHE A 139 -8.82 -13.12 -6.52
N ARG A 140 -8.41 -14.39 -6.59
CA ARG A 140 -8.79 -15.44 -5.66
C ARG A 140 -7.56 -16.20 -5.17
N LYS A 141 -7.42 -16.34 -3.85
CA LYS A 141 -6.27 -16.99 -3.20
C LYS A 141 -4.93 -16.45 -3.70
N GLY A 142 -4.83 -15.13 -3.83
CA GLY A 142 -3.62 -14.44 -4.28
C GLY A 142 -3.30 -14.52 -5.78
N GLU A 143 -4.18 -15.09 -6.61
CA GLU A 143 -3.99 -15.23 -8.06
C GLU A 143 -5.10 -14.53 -8.84
N TRP A 144 -4.85 -14.17 -10.10
CA TRP A 144 -5.88 -13.66 -11.01
C TRP A 144 -7.04 -14.67 -11.13
N ALA A 145 -8.27 -14.16 -11.00
CA ALA A 145 -9.51 -14.94 -11.04
C ALA A 145 -9.91 -15.41 -12.45
#